data_AF-A0A365KBB9-F1
#
_entry.id   AF-A0A365KBB9-F1
#
_cell.length_a   1.000
_cell.length_b   1.000
_cell.length_c   1.000
_cell.angle_alpha   90.00
_cell.angle_beta   90.00
_cell.angle_gamma   90.00
#
_symmetry.space_group_name_H-M   'P 1'
#
loop_
_entity.id
_entity.type
_entity.pdbx_description
1 polymer ?
#
loop_
_entity_poly.entity_id
_entity_poly.type
_entity_poly.pdbx_seq_one_letter_code
_entity_poly.pdbx_strand_id
1 'polypeptide(L)'
;MYILLIGSALIMGALSAIIFMNIYRKNKRVGVFLGVLLVLWFFYQMFSLSTISVPLAMTVFVIYLFFGIAAYRKLKAEGTIGLKG
;
A
#
# COMPACT_ATOMS: atom_id res chain seq x y z
N MET A 1 -0.51 -4.83 23.00
CA MET A 1 -1.52 -4.13 22.17
C MET A 1 -0.92 -3.59 20.86
N TYR A 2 0.17 -2.81 20.91
CA TYR A 2 0.85 -2.29 19.71
C TYR A 2 1.34 -3.34 18.69
N ILE A 3 1.80 -4.50 19.15
CA ILE A 3 2.23 -5.63 18.28
C ILE A 3 1.09 -6.19 17.42
N LEU A 4 -0.16 -6.19 17.91
CA LEU A 4 -1.31 -6.64 17.12
C LEU A 4 -1.65 -5.63 16.02
N LEU A 5 -1.49 -4.33 16.29
CA LEU A 5 -1.68 -3.26 15.30
C LEU A 5 -0.59 -3.27 14.22
N ILE A 6 0.65 -3.56 14.59
CA ILE A 6 1.76 -3.73 13.64
C ILE A 6 1.54 -4.99 12.79
N GLY A 7 1.15 -6.10 13.42
CA GLY A 7 0.85 -7.35 12.74
C GLY A 7 -0.32 -7.23 11.76
N SER A 8 -1.40 -6.55 12.15
CA SER A 8 -2.53 -6.30 11.24
C SER A 8 -2.15 -5.37 10.09
N ALA A 9 -1.32 -4.35 10.32
CA ALA A 9 -0.79 -3.49 9.27
C ALA A 9 0.08 -4.26 8.26
N LEU A 10 0.88 -5.23 8.70
CA LEU A 10 1.66 -6.13 7.83
C LEU A 10 0.75 -6.95 6.92
N ILE A 11 -0.28 -7.59 7.49
CA ILE A 11 -1.23 -8.42 6.74
C ILE A 11 -2.02 -7.55 5.75
N MET A 12 -2.54 -6.41 6.20
CA MET A 12 -3.34 -5.50 5.40
C MET A 12 -2.51 -4.84 4.28
N GLY A 13 -1.26 -4.47 4.56
CA GLY A 13 -0.31 -3.97 3.58
C GLY A 13 0.01 -4.99 2.49
N ALA A 14 0.26 -6.24 2.87
CA ALA A 14 0.51 -7.32 1.91
C ALA A 14 -0.74 -7.61 1.04
N LEU A 15 -1.92 -7.72 1.65
CA LEU A 15 -3.18 -7.99 0.94
C LEU A 15 -3.53 -6.87 -0.03
N SER A 16 -3.47 -5.62 0.42
CA SER A 16 -3.76 -4.45 -0.43
C SER A 16 -2.81 -4.38 -1.63
N ALA A 17 -1.52 -4.65 -1.43
CA ALA A 17 -0.54 -4.72 -2.52
C ALA A 17 -0.87 -5.84 -3.53
N ILE A 18 -1.23 -7.04 -3.07
CA ILE A 18 -1.60 -8.17 -3.94
C ILE A 18 -2.86 -7.85 -4.75
N ILE A 19 -3.90 -7.31 -4.11
CA ILE A 19 -5.16 -6.93 -4.75
C ILE A 19 -4.91 -5.83 -5.79
N PHE A 20 -4.16 -4.78 -5.41
CA PHE A 20 -3.79 -3.70 -6.31
C PHE A 20 -3.08 -4.24 -7.55
N MET A 21 -2.06 -5.10 -7.39
CA MET A 21 -1.33 -5.68 -8.52
C MET A 21 -2.24 -6.50 -9.44
N ASN A 22 -3.09 -7.37 -8.88
CA ASN A 22 -4.00 -8.19 -9.66
C ASN A 22 -5.02 -7.35 -10.46
N ILE A 23 -5.56 -6.30 -9.85
CA ILE A 23 -6.54 -5.43 -10.52
C ILE A 23 -5.83 -4.54 -11.56
N TYR A 24 -4.66 -4.00 -11.23
CA TYR A 24 -3.86 -3.17 -12.13
C TYR A 24 -3.46 -3.92 -13.40
N ARG A 25 -3.14 -5.22 -13.29
CA ARG A 25 -2.88 -6.10 -14.44
C ARG A 25 -4.10 -6.29 -15.34
N LYS A 26 -5.29 -6.45 -14.75
CA LYS A 26 -6.53 -6.66 -15.52
C LYS A 26 -7.03 -5.38 -16.18
N ASN A 27 -7.00 -4.26 -15.46
CA ASN A 27 -7.48 -2.98 -15.97
C ASN A 27 -6.70 -1.82 -15.34
N LYS A 28 -5.81 -1.21 -16.13
CA LYS A 28 -4.94 -0.12 -15.66
C LYS A 28 -5.71 1.06 -15.08
N ARG A 29 -6.85 1.46 -15.66
CA ARG A 29 -7.64 2.61 -15.15
C ARG A 29 -8.21 2.31 -13.77
N VAL A 30 -8.85 1.15 -13.61
CA VAL A 30 -9.43 0.72 -12.33
C VAL A 30 -8.34 0.48 -11.29
N GLY A 31 -7.19 -0.06 -11.70
CA GLY A 31 -6.01 -0.18 -10.86
C GLY A 31 -5.51 1.17 -10.34
N VAL A 32 -5.40 2.20 -11.19
CA VAL A 32 -5.04 3.56 -10.76
C VAL A 32 -6.05 4.12 -9.76
N PHE A 33 -7.36 3.97 -10.02
CA PHE A 33 -8.39 4.39 -9.06
C PHE A 33 -8.24 3.71 -7.70
N LEU A 34 -8.01 2.39 -7.69
CA LEU A 34 -7.73 1.65 -6.46
C LEU A 34 -6.45 2.10 -5.77
N GLY A 35 -5.40 2.41 -6.54
CA GLY A 35 -4.16 2.96 -6.01
C GLY A 35 -4.38 4.29 -5.31
N VAL A 36 -5.12 5.21 -5.93
CA VAL A 36 -5.48 6.50 -5.32
C VAL A 36 -6.33 6.29 -4.06
N LEU A 37 -7.31 5.38 -4.11
CA LEU A 37 -8.16 5.08 -2.96
C LEU A 37 -7.34 4.50 -1.79
N LEU A 38 -6.39 3.60 -2.07
CA LEU A 38 -5.48 3.03 -1.08
C LEU A 38 -4.56 4.10 -0.46
N VAL A 39 -4.07 5.04 -1.28
CA VAL A 39 -3.28 6.17 -0.78
C VAL A 39 -4.12 7.06 0.14
N LEU A 40 -5.36 7.37 -0.25
CA LEU A 40 -6.28 8.16 0.59
C LEU A 40 -6.58 7.45 1.93
N TRP A 41 -6.89 6.16 1.85
CA TRP A 41 -7.11 5.32 3.03
C TRP A 41 -5.88 5.31 3.96
N PHE A 42 -4.69 5.18 3.38
CA PHE A 42 -3.44 5.20 4.12
C PHE A 42 -3.21 6.53 4.85
N PHE A 43 -3.48 7.67 4.21
CA PHE A 43 -3.40 8.98 4.87
C PHE A 43 -4.40 9.10 6.02
N TYR A 44 -5.64 8.65 5.83
CA TYR A 44 -6.64 8.63 6.90
C TYR A 44 -6.21 7.75 8.08
N GLN A 45 -5.68 6.56 7.80
CA GLN A 45 -5.18 5.64 8.80
C GLN A 45 -3.97 6.22 9.55
N MET A 46 -3.05 6.90 8.85
CA MET A 46 -1.93 7.61 9.46
C MET A 46 -2.39 8.71 10.40
N PHE A 47 -3.35 9.54 9.98
CA PHE A 47 -3.89 10.60 10.82
C PHE A 47 -4.53 10.04 12.09
N SER A 48 -5.37 9.01 11.94
CA SER A 48 -6.01 8.32 13.07
C SER A 48 -5.00 7.61 14.00
N LEU A 49 -3.93 7.03 13.47
CA LEU A 49 -2.88 6.44 14.31
C LEU A 49 -2.02 7.51 15.00
N SER A 50 -1.80 8.66 14.37
CA SER A 50 -0.96 9.73 14.93
C SER A 50 -1.59 10.38 16.17
N THR A 51 -2.92 10.39 16.27
CA THR A 51 -3.63 10.85 17.47
C THR A 51 -3.50 9.88 18.65
N ILE A 52 -3.16 8.61 18.39
CA ILE A 52 -2.95 7.58 19.41
C ILE A 52 -1.46 7.48 19.77
N SER A 53 -0.58 7.34 18.77
CA SER A 53 0.85 7.12 18.96
C SER A 53 1.64 7.45 17.69
N VAL A 54 2.45 8.51 17.75
CA VAL A 54 3.35 8.92 16.65
C VAL A 54 4.38 7.83 16.27
N PRO A 55 5.05 7.13 17.21
CA PRO A 55 5.97 6.05 16.88
C PRO A 55 5.29 4.86 16.16
N LEU A 56 4.05 4.56 16.54
CA LEU A 56 3.27 3.51 15.89
C LEU A 56 2.90 3.91 14.46
N ALA A 57 2.46 5.16 14.26
CA ALA A 57 2.16 5.68 12.93
C ALA A 57 3.39 5.60 12.01
N MET A 58 4.56 6.01 12.49
CA MET A 58 5.83 5.88 11.75
C MET A 58 6.14 4.43 11.35
N THR A 59 5.95 3.47 12.27
CA THR A 59 6.20 2.05 11.98
C THR A 59 5.28 1.52 10.88
N VAL A 60 3.99 1.84 10.99
CA VAL A 60 2.98 1.46 10.00
C VAL A 60 3.24 2.14 8.65
N PHE A 61 3.68 3.39 8.66
CA PHE A 61 4.08 4.11 7.45
C PHE A 61 5.17 3.37 6.67
N VAL A 62 6.24 2.97 7.36
CA VAL A 62 7.36 2.24 6.75
C VAL A 62 6.90 0.91 6.16
N ILE A 63 6.02 0.18 6.85
CA ILE A 63 5.49 -1.11 6.38
C ILE A 63 4.73 -0.93 5.07
N TYR A 64 3.78 0.01 5.01
CA TYR A 64 3.01 0.25 3.79
C TYR A 64 3.90 0.76 2.64
N LEU A 65 4.88 1.61 2.94
CA LEU A 65 5.82 2.11 1.95
C LEU A 65 6.67 0.98 1.35
N PHE A 66 7.13 0.05 2.19
CA PHE A 66 7.85 -1.15 1.75
C PHE A 66 7.00 -2.00 0.78
N PHE A 67 5.74 -2.29 1.13
CA PHE A 67 4.85 -3.06 0.25
C PHE A 67 4.47 -2.31 -1.03
N GLY A 68 4.28 -1.00 -0.97
CA GLY A 68 4.00 -0.16 -2.14
C GLY A 68 5.16 -0.17 -3.13
N ILE A 69 6.40 -0.01 -2.65
CA ILE A 69 7.61 -0.10 -3.48
C ILE A 69 7.76 -1.50 -4.07
N ALA A 70 7.53 -2.56 -3.27
CA ALA A 70 7.57 -3.93 -3.75
C ALA A 70 6.56 -4.18 -4.87
N ALA A 71 5.32 -3.71 -4.70
CA ALA A 71 4.27 -3.81 -5.72
C ALA A 71 4.64 -3.05 -7.00
N TYR A 72 5.15 -1.82 -6.87
CA TYR A 72 5.61 -1.02 -8.01
C TYR A 72 6.78 -1.71 -8.74
N ARG A 73 7.80 -2.18 -8.03
CA ARG A 73 8.94 -2.89 -8.63
C ARG A 73 8.48 -4.14 -9.38
N LYS A 74 7.53 -4.89 -8.82
CA LYS A 74 6.99 -6.10 -9.46
C LYS A 74 6.21 -5.78 -10.73
N LEU A 75 5.30 -4.82 -10.68
CA LEU A 75 4.55 -4.37 -11.86
C LEU A 75 5.46 -3.75 -12.94
N LYS A 76 6.55 -3.08 -12.54
CA LYS A 76 7.57 -2.54 -13.46
C LYS A 76 8.36 -3.66 -14.13
N ALA A 77 8.80 -4.67 -13.37
CA ALA A 77 9.48 -5.85 -13.92
C ALA A 77 8.61 -6.63 -14.92
N GLU A 78 7.29 -6.60 -14.73
CA GLU A 78 6.30 -7.21 -15.62
C GLU A 78 5.95 -6.34 -16.84
N GLY A 79 6.64 -5.22 -17.06
CA GLY A 79 6.35 -4.28 -18.16
C GLY A 79 4.97 -3.63 -18.08
N THR A 80 4.21 -3.87 -17.00
CA THR A 80 2.82 -3.40 -16.87
C THR A 80 2.77 -1.88 -16.64
N ILE A 81 3.81 -1.33 -16.01
CA ILE A 81 4.04 0.11 -15.79
C ILE A 81 5.18 0.69 -16.66
N GLY A 82 5.55 0.01 -17.75
CA GLY A 82 6.54 0.51 -18.70
C GLY A 82 5.96 1.56 -19.65
N LEU A 83 6.57 2.75 -19.66
CA LEU A 83 6.56 3.67 -20.79
C LEU A 83 6.93 2.88 -22.05
N LYS A 84 6.21 3.11 -23.15
CA LYS A 84 6.77 2.88 -24.49
C LYS A 84 8.09 3.65 -24.55
N GLY A 85 9.20 2.93 -24.50
CA GLY A 85 10.49 3.35 -25.03
C GLY A 85 10.75 2.47 -26.23
#